data_AF-A0A6G2XJX3-F1
#
_entry.id   AF-A0A6G2XJX3-F1
#
_cell.length_a   1.000
_cell.length_b   1.000
_cell.length_c   1.000
_cell.angle_alpha   90.00
_cell.angle_beta   90.00
_cell.angle_gamma   90.00
#
_symmetry.space_group_name_H-M   'P 1'
#
loop_
_entity.id
_entity.type
_entity.pdbx_description
1 polymer ?
#
loop_
_entity_poly.entity_id
_entity_poly.type
_entity_poly.pdbx_seq_one_letter_code
_entity_poly.pdbx_strand_id
1 'polypeptide(L)'
;MRVQSLTLVAASAALLAPTTLPAPVPHRPREEPTARSEAARSEGGVRAADLLALVRGCAQVSRGRLRPDAGEPATIPVCGLPGAVFWKADLDIDCDGRPTRRCNRRTDPHFSSSAAYQQSDGRRLNAERLPYIVLPAPSRVWDHRDHSVGGGSVAAVVYRGRVQYAVVGDTGPRNLIGEASYAAARRLGIPADPRGGGARSGVTYIVFKHSRVRPIEDHAAAVAEGERLARRLIDRAGAPVPTG
;
A
#
# COMPACT_ATOMS: atom_id res chain seq x y z
N MET A 1 19.07 55.29 72.43
CA MET A 1 18.41 54.07 72.99
C MET A 1 18.41 53.04 71.87
N ARG A 2 19.28 51.99 71.97
CA ARG A 2 18.90 50.58 72.21
C ARG A 2 18.00 50.03 71.07
N VAL A 3 18.27 48.96 70.34
CA VAL A 3 19.00 47.71 70.66
C VAL A 3 19.54 47.06 69.37
N GLN A 4 20.68 46.39 69.50
CA GLN A 4 21.35 45.53 68.52
C GLN A 4 20.58 44.22 68.29
N SER A 5 20.55 43.72 67.05
CA SER A 5 20.25 42.31 66.77
C SER A 5 21.43 41.68 66.05
N LEU A 6 21.92 40.60 66.66
CA LEU A 6 23.08 39.78 66.28
C LEU A 6 22.74 38.73 65.24
N THR A 7 23.81 38.10 64.73
CA THR A 7 23.92 36.82 64.00
C THR A 7 23.93 36.96 62.48
N LEU A 8 24.77 36.26 61.69
CA LEU A 8 25.67 35.11 61.92
C LEU A 8 26.71 35.18 60.79
N VAL A 9 28.01 35.16 61.09
CA VAL A 9 29.08 35.16 60.05
C VAL A 9 29.34 33.71 59.63
N ALA A 10 28.94 33.36 58.41
CA ALA A 10 29.40 32.14 57.75
C ALA A 10 30.60 32.48 56.86
N ALA A 11 31.77 31.96 57.21
CA ALA A 11 32.98 32.03 56.39
C ALA A 11 32.92 30.95 55.31
N SER A 12 32.93 31.37 54.05
CA SER A 12 33.18 30.47 52.90
C SER A 12 34.35 31.04 52.10
N ALA A 13 35.47 30.33 52.13
CA ALA A 13 36.66 30.63 51.35
C ALA A 13 36.37 30.37 49.86
N ALA A 14 36.54 31.40 49.03
CA ALA A 14 36.47 31.29 47.58
C ALA A 14 37.83 30.84 47.03
N LEU A 15 37.94 29.59 46.57
CA LEU A 15 39.02 29.18 45.67
C LEU A 15 38.72 29.71 44.26
N LEU A 16 39.52 30.66 43.80
CA LEU A 16 39.56 31.08 42.39
C LEU A 16 40.47 30.12 41.62
N ALA A 17 39.87 29.22 40.83
CA ALA A 17 40.57 28.47 39.79
C ALA A 17 40.41 29.17 38.44
N PRO A 18 41.46 29.28 37.61
CA PRO A 18 41.40 29.94 36.31
C PRO A 18 40.57 29.11 35.31
N THR A 19 39.55 29.73 34.72
CA THR A 19 38.74 29.13 33.66
C THR A 19 39.49 29.23 32.32
N THR A 20 40.12 28.13 31.90
CA THR A 20 40.55 27.98 30.50
C THR A 20 39.32 27.79 29.62
N LEU A 21 39.10 28.70 28.66
CA LEU A 21 38.04 28.58 27.67
C LEU A 21 38.27 27.33 26.79
N PRO A 22 37.27 26.46 26.60
CA PRO A 22 37.41 25.34 25.67
C PRO A 22 37.39 25.85 24.22
N ALA A 23 38.32 25.33 23.41
CA ALA A 23 38.35 25.54 21.97
C ALA A 23 37.06 25.03 21.30
N PRO A 24 36.61 25.64 20.18
CA PRO A 24 35.37 25.24 19.53
C PRO A 24 35.53 23.84 18.94
N VAL A 25 34.76 22.88 19.47
CA VAL A 25 34.63 21.54 18.91
C VAL A 25 33.92 21.67 17.56
N PRO A 26 34.46 21.13 16.45
CA PRO A 26 33.75 21.15 15.18
C PRO A 26 32.42 20.42 15.35
N HIS A 27 31.32 21.12 15.07
CA HIS A 27 29.99 20.53 15.05
C HIS A 27 29.97 19.38 14.05
N ARG A 28 30.07 18.14 14.56
CA ARG A 28 29.60 16.98 13.82
C ARG A 28 28.08 17.14 13.71
N PRO A 29 27.49 17.17 12.50
CA PRO A 29 26.06 17.15 12.39
C PRO A 29 25.56 15.89 13.09
N ARG A 30 24.69 16.10 14.08
CA ARG A 30 23.92 15.04 14.71
C ARG A 30 23.17 14.35 13.58
N GLU A 31 23.51 13.11 13.25
CA GLU A 31 22.67 12.27 12.41
C GLU A 31 21.35 12.09 13.15
N GLU A 32 20.40 12.98 12.86
CA GLU A 32 18.99 12.70 13.08
C GLU A 32 18.67 11.41 12.33
N PRO A 33 18.00 10.42 12.95
CA PRO A 33 17.48 9.29 12.22
C PRO A 33 16.58 9.84 11.12
N THR A 34 17.03 9.75 9.88
CA THR A 34 16.29 10.23 8.72
C THR A 34 14.93 9.53 8.71
N ALA A 35 13.88 10.24 9.11
CA ALA A 35 12.47 9.86 8.96
C ALA A 35 12.03 9.84 7.46
N ARG A 36 12.97 9.54 6.58
CA ARG A 36 12.87 9.51 5.12
C ARG A 36 13.13 8.10 4.54
N SER A 37 13.26 7.08 5.39
CA SER A 37 13.64 5.71 4.97
C SER A 37 12.60 4.59 5.25
N GLU A 38 11.47 4.85 5.91
CA GLU A 38 10.42 3.82 6.09
C GLU A 38 9.27 3.95 5.09
N ALA A 39 9.01 5.16 4.60
CA ALA A 39 8.05 5.38 3.53
C ALA A 39 8.68 4.95 2.21
N ALA A 40 8.20 3.82 1.68
CA ALA A 40 8.56 3.26 0.38
C ALA A 40 9.88 2.44 0.38
N ARG A 41 9.90 1.35 1.16
CA ARG A 41 10.64 0.15 0.76
C ARG A 41 9.67 -0.77 0.03
N SER A 42 10.14 -1.51 -0.99
CA SER A 42 9.33 -2.57 -1.59
C SER A 42 8.90 -3.53 -0.48
N GLU A 43 7.64 -3.93 -0.47
CA GLU A 43 7.16 -4.85 0.53
C GLU A 43 7.60 -6.27 0.17
N GLY A 44 8.29 -6.90 1.12
CA GLY A 44 8.80 -8.25 0.97
C GLY A 44 10.05 -8.41 0.12
N GLY A 45 10.50 -9.67 -0.04
CA GLY A 45 11.76 -10.00 -0.69
C GLY A 45 11.70 -10.22 -2.20
N VAL A 46 10.54 -10.07 -2.85
CA VAL A 46 10.37 -10.26 -4.30
C VAL A 46 10.65 -8.95 -5.04
N ARG A 47 11.50 -9.00 -6.07
CA ARG A 47 11.81 -7.81 -6.87
C ARG A 47 10.67 -7.51 -7.83
N ALA A 48 10.30 -6.25 -7.95
CA ALA A 48 9.31 -5.79 -8.92
C ALA A 48 9.64 -6.20 -10.37
N ALA A 49 10.93 -6.18 -10.74
CA ALA A 49 11.38 -6.57 -12.08
C ALA A 49 11.04 -8.03 -12.41
N ASP A 50 11.11 -8.93 -11.43
CA ASP A 50 10.81 -10.36 -11.64
C ASP A 50 9.30 -10.53 -11.91
N LEU A 51 8.45 -9.86 -11.13
CA LEU A 51 7.01 -9.85 -11.37
C LEU A 51 6.65 -9.23 -12.73
N LEU A 52 7.29 -8.11 -13.10
CA LEU A 52 7.05 -7.43 -14.37
C LEU A 52 7.50 -8.28 -15.57
N ALA A 53 8.52 -9.13 -15.42
CA ALA A 53 8.95 -10.06 -16.46
C ALA A 53 7.86 -11.10 -16.80
N LEU A 54 7.11 -11.57 -15.80
CA LEU A 54 6.02 -12.54 -15.98
C LEU A 54 4.82 -12.00 -16.78
N VAL A 55 4.64 -10.68 -16.77
CA VAL A 55 3.43 -10.00 -17.28
C VAL A 55 3.73 -9.07 -18.46
N ARG A 56 4.74 -9.42 -19.26
CA ARG A 56 5.10 -8.69 -20.48
C ARG A 56 4.04 -8.85 -21.58
N GLY A 57 3.64 -10.09 -21.86
CA GLY A 57 2.59 -10.43 -22.82
C GLY A 57 1.23 -10.64 -22.16
N CYS A 58 0.14 -10.56 -22.91
CA CYS A 58 -1.22 -10.72 -22.41
C CYS A 58 -1.96 -11.82 -23.19
N ALA A 59 -2.22 -12.95 -22.54
CA ALA A 59 -3.26 -13.88 -22.95
C ALA A 59 -4.58 -13.42 -22.34
N GLN A 60 -5.36 -12.64 -23.08
CA GLN A 60 -6.60 -12.05 -22.57
C GLN A 60 -7.60 -13.13 -22.13
N VAL A 61 -8.14 -13.00 -20.91
CA VAL A 61 -9.17 -13.87 -20.34
C VAL A 61 -10.51 -13.16 -20.13
N SER A 62 -10.53 -11.82 -20.13
CA SER A 62 -11.78 -11.06 -20.22
C SER A 62 -12.38 -11.16 -21.62
N ARG A 63 -13.71 -11.15 -21.73
CA ARG A 63 -14.43 -11.17 -23.02
C ARG A 63 -14.41 -9.82 -23.75
N GLY A 64 -13.95 -8.77 -23.07
CA GLY A 64 -13.75 -7.44 -23.60
C GLY A 64 -12.73 -6.66 -22.77
N ARG A 65 -12.69 -5.34 -22.98
CA ARG A 65 -11.83 -4.44 -22.22
C ARG A 65 -12.64 -3.65 -21.19
N LEU A 66 -11.98 -3.27 -20.12
CA LEU A 66 -12.48 -2.39 -19.07
C LEU A 66 -11.90 -0.98 -19.27
N ARG A 67 -12.50 0.00 -18.61
CA ARG A 67 -12.08 1.41 -18.66
C ARG A 67 -11.23 1.73 -17.43
N PRO A 68 -10.22 2.60 -17.57
CA PRO A 68 -9.56 3.21 -16.41
C PRO A 68 -10.59 4.07 -15.66
N ASP A 69 -11.08 5.14 -16.31
CA ASP A 69 -12.04 6.06 -15.73
C ASP A 69 -13.45 5.99 -16.37
N ALA A 70 -14.42 6.61 -15.69
CA ALA A 70 -15.72 6.89 -16.26
C ALA A 70 -15.63 7.86 -17.45
N GLY A 71 -16.28 7.52 -18.57
CA GLY A 71 -16.24 8.31 -19.80
C GLY A 71 -15.07 7.97 -20.73
N GLU A 72 -14.00 7.37 -20.23
CA GLU A 72 -12.83 7.00 -21.03
C GLU A 72 -13.05 5.73 -21.87
N PRO A 73 -12.37 5.56 -23.03
CA PRO A 73 -12.47 4.35 -23.83
C PRO A 73 -12.06 3.08 -23.07
N ALA A 74 -12.73 1.96 -23.36
CA ALA A 74 -12.39 0.66 -22.78
C ALA A 74 -11.12 0.10 -23.42
N THR A 75 -9.99 0.18 -22.72
CA THR A 75 -8.66 -0.16 -23.25
C THR A 75 -7.96 -1.27 -22.48
N ILE A 76 -8.39 -1.57 -21.24
CA ILE A 76 -7.68 -2.47 -20.32
C ILE A 76 -8.21 -3.90 -20.44
N PRO A 77 -7.43 -4.86 -20.98
CA PRO A 77 -7.79 -6.28 -20.91
C PRO A 77 -7.41 -6.86 -19.54
N VAL A 78 -8.15 -7.87 -19.09
CA VAL A 78 -7.66 -8.77 -18.03
C VAL A 78 -6.96 -9.94 -18.68
N CYS A 79 -5.73 -10.18 -18.26
CA CYS A 79 -4.83 -11.16 -18.82
C CYS A 79 -4.66 -12.34 -17.86
N GLY A 80 -4.55 -13.55 -18.39
CA GLY A 80 -4.29 -14.76 -17.64
C GLY A 80 -2.81 -15.11 -17.61
N LEU A 81 -2.37 -15.67 -16.48
CA LEU A 81 -1.17 -16.47 -16.36
C LEU A 81 -1.44 -17.69 -15.47
N PRO A 82 -0.63 -18.76 -15.53
CA PRO A 82 -0.78 -19.89 -14.63
C PRO A 82 -0.72 -19.45 -13.16
N GLY A 83 -1.81 -19.64 -12.41
CA GLY A 83 -1.90 -19.27 -10.99
C GLY A 83 -2.27 -17.81 -10.68
N ALA A 84 -2.41 -16.93 -11.67
CA ALA A 84 -2.83 -15.54 -11.45
C ALA A 84 -3.63 -14.95 -12.62
N VAL A 85 -4.31 -13.84 -12.36
CA VAL A 85 -4.78 -12.91 -13.40
C VAL A 85 -4.07 -11.58 -13.18
N PHE A 86 -3.94 -10.79 -14.24
CA PHE A 86 -3.31 -9.48 -14.12
C PHE A 86 -3.86 -8.48 -15.12
N TRP A 87 -3.63 -7.21 -14.84
CA TRP A 87 -3.89 -6.10 -15.76
C TRP A 87 -2.91 -4.95 -15.49
N LYS A 88 -2.83 -4.03 -16.45
CA LYS A 88 -2.07 -2.79 -16.34
C LYS A 88 -3.04 -1.63 -16.51
N ALA A 89 -3.04 -0.72 -15.55
CA ALA A 89 -4.00 0.35 -15.48
C ALA A 89 -3.38 1.61 -14.85
N ASP A 90 -4.21 2.62 -14.73
CA ASP A 90 -4.14 3.66 -13.72
C ASP A 90 -4.30 3.11 -12.29
N LEU A 91 -4.32 4.03 -11.32
CA LEU A 91 -4.71 3.80 -9.94
C LEU A 91 -5.46 5.01 -9.42
N ASP A 92 -6.77 4.89 -9.29
CA ASP A 92 -7.64 5.79 -8.54
C ASP A 92 -7.66 5.42 -7.06
N ILE A 93 -7.85 6.43 -6.22
CA ILE A 93 -7.88 6.25 -4.77
C ILE A 93 -9.30 5.89 -4.36
N ASP A 94 -9.48 4.62 -3.94
CA ASP A 94 -10.69 4.21 -3.27
C ASP A 94 -10.56 4.47 -1.76
N CYS A 95 -11.50 5.24 -1.23
CA CYS A 95 -11.57 5.59 0.18
C CYS A 95 -12.79 4.97 0.87
N ASP A 96 -13.51 4.07 0.19
CA ASP A 96 -14.72 3.46 0.70
C ASP A 96 -14.49 2.58 1.95
N GLY A 97 -15.55 2.46 2.73
CA GLY A 97 -15.55 1.68 3.97
C GLY A 97 -15.73 2.54 5.22
N ARG A 98 -15.04 2.21 6.31
CA ARG A 98 -15.29 2.93 7.57
C ARG A 98 -14.68 4.34 7.51
N PRO A 99 -15.40 5.39 7.94
CA PRO A 99 -14.84 6.73 7.99
C PRO A 99 -13.58 6.81 8.86
N THR A 100 -12.59 7.53 8.36
CA THR A 100 -11.32 7.81 9.04
C THR A 100 -10.96 9.29 8.89
N ARG A 101 -9.75 9.69 9.28
CA ARG A 101 -9.30 11.08 9.12
C ARG A 101 -9.01 11.40 7.66
N ARG A 102 -8.51 10.43 6.89
CA ARG A 102 -8.13 10.61 5.48
C ARG A 102 -9.20 10.15 4.50
N CYS A 103 -10.06 9.23 4.88
CA CYS A 103 -11.15 8.73 4.05
C CYS A 103 -12.50 9.01 4.72
N ASN A 104 -13.19 10.02 4.25
CA ASN A 104 -14.53 10.41 4.69
C ASN A 104 -15.16 11.39 3.68
N ARG A 105 -16.46 11.69 3.83
CA ARG A 105 -17.21 12.63 2.96
C ARG A 105 -16.62 14.03 2.84
N ARG A 106 -15.75 14.47 3.76
CA ARG A 106 -15.10 15.79 3.70
C ARG A 106 -13.78 15.77 2.95
N THR A 107 -13.13 14.61 2.82
CA THR A 107 -11.85 14.47 2.12
C THR A 107 -12.02 13.91 0.73
N ASP A 108 -13.04 13.09 0.52
CA ASP A 108 -13.36 12.40 -0.72
C ASP A 108 -14.82 12.69 -1.12
N PRO A 109 -15.06 13.33 -2.29
CA PRO A 109 -16.40 13.60 -2.78
C PRO A 109 -17.17 12.34 -3.22
N HIS A 110 -16.48 11.23 -3.49
CA HIS A 110 -17.06 9.96 -3.92
C HIS A 110 -17.23 8.94 -2.78
N PHE A 111 -16.80 9.30 -1.57
CA PHE A 111 -16.81 8.41 -0.41
C PHE A 111 -18.16 7.76 -0.12
N SER A 112 -18.14 6.43 -0.02
CA SER A 112 -19.17 5.58 0.54
C SER A 112 -18.73 5.03 1.90
N SER A 113 -19.64 5.04 2.88
CA SER A 113 -19.40 4.36 4.16
C SER A 113 -19.51 2.83 4.08
N SER A 114 -19.57 2.28 2.86
CA SER A 114 -19.73 0.86 2.57
C SER A 114 -18.64 0.42 1.61
N ALA A 115 -17.87 -0.59 2.02
CA ALA A 115 -17.06 -1.41 1.15
C ALA A 115 -17.71 -2.79 1.00
N ALA A 116 -17.51 -3.49 -0.12
CA ALA A 116 -18.11 -4.79 -0.42
C ALA A 116 -17.81 -5.83 0.66
N TYR A 117 -16.61 -5.80 1.25
CA TYR A 117 -16.17 -6.73 2.27
C TYR A 117 -16.05 -6.10 3.66
N GLN A 118 -16.11 -6.95 4.69
CA GLN A 118 -16.04 -6.56 6.10
C GLN A 118 -14.82 -7.19 6.76
N GLN A 119 -14.33 -6.51 7.79
CA GLN A 119 -13.39 -7.04 8.75
C GLN A 119 -13.99 -8.23 9.52
N SER A 120 -13.14 -8.98 10.22
CA SER A 120 -13.59 -10.10 11.07
C SER A 120 -14.48 -9.68 12.24
N ASP A 121 -14.42 -8.41 12.65
CA ASP A 121 -15.26 -7.81 13.70
C ASP A 121 -16.58 -7.21 13.15
N GLY A 122 -16.90 -7.45 11.88
CA GLY A 122 -18.11 -6.96 11.21
C GLY A 122 -18.06 -5.50 10.78
N ARG A 123 -17.01 -4.74 11.13
CA ARG A 123 -16.85 -3.36 10.64
C ARG A 123 -16.41 -3.35 9.18
N ARG A 124 -16.70 -2.25 8.47
CA ARG A 124 -16.19 -2.04 7.11
C ARG A 124 -14.68 -1.82 7.14
N LEU A 125 -14.01 -2.18 6.04
CA LEU A 125 -12.56 -2.04 5.90
C LEU A 125 -12.10 -0.59 6.11
N ASN A 126 -10.85 -0.44 6.56
CA ASN A 126 -10.21 0.84 6.80
C ASN A 126 -9.25 1.17 5.64
N ALA A 127 -9.72 1.92 4.64
CA ALA A 127 -8.90 2.32 3.49
C ALA A 127 -7.65 3.14 3.84
N GLU A 128 -7.68 3.90 4.96
CA GLU A 128 -6.50 4.65 5.43
C GLU A 128 -5.38 3.74 5.94
N ARG A 129 -5.69 2.51 6.37
CA ARG A 129 -4.72 1.59 7.03
C ARG A 129 -4.44 0.29 6.27
N LEU A 130 -5.44 -0.28 5.60
CA LEU A 130 -5.34 -1.59 4.96
C LEU A 130 -5.10 -1.43 3.45
N PRO A 131 -3.97 -1.90 2.91
CA PRO A 131 -3.77 -2.02 1.47
C PRO A 131 -4.76 -3.01 0.86
N TYR A 132 -5.66 -2.51 0.03
CA TYR A 132 -6.52 -3.32 -0.80
C TYR A 132 -6.62 -2.77 -2.24
N ILE A 133 -7.08 -3.64 -3.15
CA ILE A 133 -7.49 -3.29 -4.52
C ILE A 133 -9.01 -3.46 -4.67
N VAL A 134 -9.56 -2.79 -5.67
CA VAL A 134 -10.96 -2.91 -6.06
C VAL A 134 -11.04 -3.71 -7.35
N LEU A 135 -12.01 -4.63 -7.42
CA LEU A 135 -12.33 -5.31 -8.68
C LEU A 135 -13.64 -4.76 -9.24
N PRO A 136 -13.83 -4.71 -10.57
CA PRO A 136 -15.15 -4.51 -11.14
C PRO A 136 -16.12 -5.57 -10.64
N ALA A 137 -17.37 -5.17 -10.38
CA ALA A 137 -18.45 -6.12 -10.17
C ALA A 137 -18.56 -7.11 -11.34
N PRO A 138 -18.80 -8.42 -11.08
CA PRO A 138 -18.91 -9.43 -12.12
C PRO A 138 -19.83 -9.03 -13.27
N SER A 139 -19.39 -9.23 -14.50
CA SER A 139 -20.14 -8.83 -15.69
C SER A 139 -19.88 -9.77 -16.86
N ARG A 140 -20.57 -9.52 -17.99
CA ARG A 140 -20.27 -10.24 -19.24
C ARG A 140 -18.90 -9.90 -19.80
N VAL A 141 -18.30 -8.77 -19.43
CA VAL A 141 -16.94 -8.39 -19.85
C VAL A 141 -15.93 -9.21 -19.08
N TRP A 142 -16.10 -9.33 -17.77
CA TRP A 142 -15.24 -10.14 -16.92
C TRP A 142 -15.96 -10.55 -15.63
N ASP A 143 -15.83 -11.81 -15.27
CA ASP A 143 -16.27 -12.36 -13.99
C ASP A 143 -15.06 -12.90 -13.23
N HIS A 144 -14.62 -12.18 -12.21
CA HIS A 144 -13.44 -12.58 -11.42
C HIS A 144 -13.64 -13.92 -10.69
N ARG A 145 -14.88 -14.39 -10.49
CA ARG A 145 -15.19 -15.63 -9.77
C ARG A 145 -14.78 -16.86 -10.57
N ASP A 146 -14.83 -16.79 -11.90
CA ASP A 146 -14.38 -17.83 -12.82
C ASP A 146 -12.87 -18.10 -12.67
N HIS A 147 -12.14 -17.19 -12.01
CA HIS A 147 -10.72 -17.32 -11.71
C HIS A 147 -10.42 -17.58 -10.24
N SER A 148 -11.44 -17.93 -9.44
CA SER A 148 -11.30 -18.10 -7.98
C SER A 148 -10.67 -16.88 -7.30
N VAL A 149 -11.07 -15.69 -7.75
CA VAL A 149 -10.70 -14.40 -7.18
C VAL A 149 -11.94 -13.75 -6.57
N GLY A 150 -11.80 -13.20 -5.37
CA GLY A 150 -12.82 -12.43 -4.67
C GLY A 150 -12.29 -11.85 -3.37
N GLY A 151 -13.16 -11.35 -2.49
CA GLY A 151 -12.74 -10.68 -1.25
C GLY A 151 -11.71 -11.45 -0.44
N GLY A 152 -10.63 -10.79 -0.05
CA GLY A 152 -9.50 -11.39 0.67
C GLY A 152 -8.51 -12.16 -0.21
N SER A 153 -8.76 -12.35 -1.51
CA SER A 153 -7.72 -12.81 -2.42
C SER A 153 -6.55 -11.84 -2.43
N VAL A 154 -5.34 -12.37 -2.52
CA VAL A 154 -4.11 -11.59 -2.42
C VAL A 154 -3.71 -11.08 -3.80
N ALA A 155 -3.21 -9.85 -3.83
CA ALA A 155 -2.67 -9.20 -5.00
C ALA A 155 -1.25 -8.68 -4.72
N ALA A 156 -0.39 -8.74 -5.72
CA ALA A 156 0.81 -7.92 -5.80
C ALA A 156 0.51 -6.73 -6.72
N VAL A 157 0.65 -5.51 -6.20
CA VAL A 157 0.53 -4.27 -6.97
C VAL A 157 1.93 -3.71 -7.18
N VAL A 158 2.30 -3.46 -8.42
CA VAL A 158 3.63 -3.01 -8.80
C VAL A 158 3.57 -1.62 -9.43
N TYR A 159 4.35 -0.69 -8.89
CA TYR A 159 4.49 0.66 -9.43
C TYR A 159 5.91 1.19 -9.21
N ARG A 160 6.54 1.73 -10.27
CA ARG A 160 7.88 2.35 -10.23
C ARG A 160 8.93 1.56 -9.44
N GLY A 161 8.99 0.25 -9.68
CA GLY A 161 9.96 -0.65 -9.04
C GLY A 161 9.61 -1.08 -7.61
N ARG A 162 8.43 -0.73 -7.11
CA ARG A 162 7.95 -1.09 -5.77
C ARG A 162 6.86 -2.15 -5.88
N VAL A 163 6.89 -3.13 -4.98
CA VAL A 163 5.82 -4.10 -4.77
C VAL A 163 5.06 -3.72 -3.51
N GLN A 164 3.73 -3.77 -3.59
CA GLN A 164 2.81 -3.68 -2.45
C GLN A 164 1.93 -4.92 -2.46
N TYR A 165 1.87 -5.68 -1.37
CA TYR A 165 0.90 -6.75 -1.25
C TYR A 165 -0.41 -6.20 -0.70
N ALA A 166 -1.52 -6.64 -1.26
CA ALA A 166 -2.84 -6.12 -0.94
C ALA A 166 -3.85 -7.26 -0.97
N VAL A 167 -5.00 -7.04 -0.34
CA VAL A 167 -6.16 -7.93 -0.50
C VAL A 167 -7.14 -7.34 -1.53
N VAL A 168 -8.01 -8.17 -2.10
CA VAL A 168 -9.23 -7.68 -2.75
C VAL A 168 -10.17 -7.21 -1.64
N GLY A 169 -10.37 -5.90 -1.54
CA GLY A 169 -11.09 -5.28 -0.42
C GLY A 169 -12.44 -4.68 -0.79
N ASP A 170 -12.65 -4.38 -2.08
CA ASP A 170 -13.91 -3.82 -2.56
C ASP A 170 -14.27 -4.30 -3.96
N THR A 171 -15.50 -3.96 -4.36
CA THR A 171 -16.08 -4.22 -5.66
C THR A 171 -16.70 -2.93 -6.21
N GLY A 172 -16.10 -2.39 -7.27
CA GLY A 172 -16.52 -1.17 -7.94
C GLY A 172 -17.50 -1.41 -9.11
N PRO A 173 -17.72 -0.39 -9.95
CA PRO A 173 -18.56 -0.48 -11.13
C PRO A 173 -18.14 -1.60 -12.10
N ARG A 174 -19.10 -2.16 -12.83
CA ARG A 174 -18.91 -3.36 -13.67
C ARG A 174 -17.91 -3.19 -14.84
N ASN A 175 -17.61 -1.95 -15.21
CA ASN A 175 -16.85 -1.59 -16.41
C ASN A 175 -15.61 -0.74 -16.13
N LEU A 176 -15.31 -0.42 -14.87
CA LEU A 176 -14.12 0.31 -14.45
C LEU A 176 -13.12 -0.62 -13.78
N ILE A 177 -11.82 -0.34 -13.90
CA ILE A 177 -10.77 -1.11 -13.23
C ILE A 177 -9.55 -0.23 -13.05
N GLY A 178 -8.87 -0.40 -11.91
CA GLY A 178 -7.71 0.42 -11.58
C GLY A 178 -7.91 1.24 -10.32
N GLU A 179 -8.59 0.72 -9.29
CA GLU A 179 -8.75 1.45 -8.03
C GLU A 179 -8.04 0.68 -6.90
N ALA A 180 -7.51 1.43 -5.92
CA ALA A 180 -6.90 0.87 -4.73
C ALA A 180 -7.02 1.82 -3.54
N SER A 181 -6.97 1.23 -2.34
CA SER A 181 -7.04 1.97 -1.08
C SER A 181 -6.02 3.10 -0.95
N TYR A 182 -6.38 4.14 -0.18
CA TYR A 182 -5.44 5.16 0.28
C TYR A 182 -4.12 4.58 0.82
N ALA A 183 -4.19 3.51 1.62
CA ALA A 183 -3.02 2.84 2.18
C ALA A 183 -2.11 2.23 1.12
N ALA A 184 -2.67 1.57 0.09
CA ALA A 184 -1.91 0.99 -1.00
C ALA A 184 -1.18 2.08 -1.80
N ALA A 185 -1.88 3.14 -2.20
CA ALA A 185 -1.29 4.25 -2.92
C ALA A 185 -0.13 4.89 -2.15
N ARG A 186 -0.32 5.17 -0.86
CA ARG A 186 0.74 5.73 -0.01
C ARG A 186 1.99 4.87 0.05
N ARG A 187 1.84 3.56 0.19
CA ARG A 187 2.99 2.63 0.28
C ARG A 187 3.72 2.47 -1.05
N LEU A 188 2.98 2.57 -2.16
CA LEU A 188 3.54 2.60 -3.51
C LEU A 188 4.21 3.95 -3.87
N GLY A 189 4.09 4.97 -3.00
CA GLY A 189 4.59 6.31 -3.29
C GLY A 189 3.76 7.06 -4.33
N ILE A 190 2.48 6.68 -4.48
CA ILE A 190 1.49 7.36 -5.30
C ILE A 190 0.81 8.44 -4.43
N PRO A 191 0.59 9.67 -4.94
CA PRO A 191 -0.18 10.68 -4.22
C PRO A 191 -1.55 10.13 -3.83
N ALA A 192 -1.87 10.07 -2.54
CA ALA A 192 -3.07 9.36 -2.07
C ALA A 192 -4.26 10.28 -1.78
N ASP A 193 -4.25 11.52 -2.27
CA ASP A 193 -5.40 12.42 -2.11
C ASP A 193 -6.55 11.94 -3.03
N PRO A 194 -7.73 11.56 -2.51
CA PRO A 194 -8.84 11.09 -3.34
C PRO A 194 -9.41 12.14 -4.29
N ARG A 195 -9.08 13.43 -4.14
CA ARG A 195 -9.56 14.48 -5.05
C ARG A 195 -8.79 14.60 -6.36
N GLY A 196 -7.58 14.06 -6.43
CA GLY A 196 -6.71 14.27 -7.60
C GLY A 196 -5.34 13.64 -7.50
N GLY A 197 -5.12 12.80 -6.50
CA GLY A 197 -4.01 11.87 -6.46
C GLY A 197 -4.20 10.71 -7.43
N GLY A 198 -3.59 9.57 -7.12
CA GLY A 198 -3.56 8.42 -8.00
C GLY A 198 -2.42 8.45 -9.01
N ALA A 199 -2.46 7.52 -9.95
CA ALA A 199 -1.51 7.41 -11.03
C ALA A 199 -2.25 7.17 -12.35
N ARG A 200 -2.01 8.00 -13.37
CA ARG A 200 -2.70 7.89 -14.68
C ARG A 200 -2.41 6.61 -15.47
N SER A 201 -1.31 5.93 -15.14
CA SER A 201 -0.90 4.66 -15.76
C SER A 201 0.31 4.07 -15.05
N GLY A 202 0.71 2.86 -15.46
CA GLY A 202 1.95 2.21 -15.06
C GLY A 202 1.83 1.37 -13.79
N VAL A 203 0.61 1.19 -13.28
CA VAL A 203 0.34 0.28 -12.18
C VAL A 203 0.00 -1.09 -12.76
N THR A 204 0.66 -2.13 -12.24
CA THR A 204 0.40 -3.51 -12.62
C THR A 204 -0.19 -4.24 -11.43
N TYR A 205 -1.34 -4.86 -11.64
CA TYR A 205 -2.06 -5.61 -10.63
C TYR A 205 -1.95 -7.08 -10.96
N ILE A 206 -1.45 -7.91 -10.04
CA ILE A 206 -1.33 -9.36 -10.21
C ILE A 206 -2.11 -10.00 -9.06
N VAL A 207 -3.28 -10.57 -9.36
CA VAL A 207 -4.13 -11.22 -8.35
C VAL A 207 -3.95 -12.72 -8.42
N PHE A 208 -3.56 -13.32 -7.30
CA PHE A 208 -3.27 -14.73 -7.22
C PHE A 208 -4.57 -15.53 -7.13
N LYS A 209 -4.76 -16.46 -8.05
CA LYS A 209 -5.93 -17.35 -8.07
C LYS A 209 -5.89 -18.29 -6.86
N HIS A 210 -7.07 -18.65 -6.35
CA HIS A 210 -7.21 -19.57 -5.20
C HIS A 210 -6.49 -19.10 -3.92
N SER A 211 -6.20 -17.80 -3.81
CA SER A 211 -5.64 -17.20 -2.60
C SER A 211 -6.75 -16.58 -1.76
N ARG A 212 -6.55 -16.59 -0.43
CA ARG A 212 -7.45 -15.94 0.52
C ARG A 212 -6.78 -15.72 1.86
N VAL A 213 -6.78 -14.47 2.32
CA VAL A 213 -6.40 -14.09 3.69
C VAL A 213 -7.65 -13.97 4.55
N ARG A 214 -7.59 -14.55 5.75
CA ARG A 214 -8.60 -14.41 6.81
C ARG A 214 -7.87 -14.32 8.15
N PRO A 215 -8.12 -13.28 8.96
CA PRO A 215 -9.05 -12.18 8.72
C PRO A 215 -8.54 -11.22 7.63
N ILE A 216 -9.44 -10.63 6.82
CA ILE A 216 -9.07 -9.86 5.62
C ILE A 216 -8.22 -8.62 5.94
N GLU A 217 -8.38 -8.07 7.14
CA GLU A 217 -7.62 -6.94 7.65
C GLU A 217 -6.20 -7.27 8.12
N ASP A 218 -5.80 -8.55 8.09
CA ASP A 218 -4.44 -8.97 8.42
C ASP A 218 -3.48 -8.68 7.27
N HIS A 219 -2.93 -7.47 7.28
CA HIS A 219 -1.96 -7.04 6.29
C HIS A 219 -0.68 -7.88 6.33
N ALA A 220 -0.23 -8.32 7.51
CA ALA A 220 0.99 -9.13 7.61
C ALA A 220 0.79 -10.51 6.96
N ALA A 221 -0.39 -11.12 7.12
CA ALA A 221 -0.76 -12.34 6.41
C ALA A 221 -0.84 -12.12 4.88
N ALA A 222 -1.34 -10.98 4.42
CA ALA A 222 -1.35 -10.63 3.00
C ALA A 222 0.06 -10.51 2.42
N VAL A 223 1.01 -9.94 3.17
CA VAL A 223 2.43 -9.89 2.79
C VAL A 223 3.03 -11.29 2.70
N ALA A 224 2.90 -12.08 3.78
CA ALA A 224 3.50 -13.41 3.83
C ALA A 224 2.97 -14.33 2.72
N GLU A 225 1.66 -14.35 2.51
CA GLU A 225 1.03 -15.16 1.47
C GLU A 225 1.34 -14.62 0.06
N GLY A 226 1.33 -13.30 -0.12
CA GLY A 226 1.68 -12.65 -1.37
C GLY A 226 3.11 -12.93 -1.81
N GLU A 227 4.08 -12.86 -0.89
CA GLU A 227 5.47 -13.23 -1.15
C GLU A 227 5.61 -14.69 -1.57
N ARG A 228 4.96 -15.59 -0.83
CA ARG A 228 4.99 -17.03 -1.12
C ARG A 228 4.43 -17.34 -2.50
N LEU A 229 3.31 -16.72 -2.86
CA LEU A 229 2.66 -16.90 -4.16
C LEU A 229 3.45 -16.25 -5.30
N ALA A 230 4.03 -15.07 -5.07
CA ALA A 230 4.89 -14.40 -6.03
C ALA A 230 6.13 -15.23 -6.37
N ARG A 231 6.83 -15.78 -5.37
CA ARG A 231 7.97 -16.69 -5.59
C ARG A 231 7.56 -17.91 -6.40
N ARG A 232 6.44 -18.54 -6.04
CA ARG A 232 5.89 -19.68 -6.79
C ARG A 232 5.59 -19.36 -8.25
N LEU A 233 5.05 -18.16 -8.55
CA LEU A 233 4.82 -17.75 -9.94
C LEU A 233 6.14 -17.62 -10.71
N ILE A 234 7.16 -17.03 -10.09
CA ILE A 234 8.49 -16.86 -10.68
C ILE A 234 9.14 -18.24 -10.94
N ASP A 235 9.12 -19.12 -9.95
CA ASP A 235 9.72 -20.46 -10.05
C ASP A 235 9.07 -21.28 -11.17
N ARG A 236 7.73 -21.19 -11.31
CA ARG A 236 6.99 -21.87 -12.39
C ARG A 236 7.34 -21.36 -13.78
N ALA A 237 7.61 -20.07 -13.92
CA ALA A 237 7.98 -19.50 -15.22
C ALA A 237 9.43 -19.80 -15.61
N GLY A 238 10.29 -20.07 -14.62
CA GLY A 238 11.67 -20.49 -14.83
C GLY A 238 11.85 -22.01 -15.00
N ALA A 239 10.83 -22.82 -14.68
CA ALA A 239 10.92 -24.27 -14.80
C ALA A 239 10.99 -24.71 -16.27
N PRO A 240 11.90 -25.64 -16.64
CA PRO A 240 11.91 -26.24 -17.96
C PRO A 240 10.57 -26.92 -18.25
N VAL A 241 10.04 -26.75 -19.46
CA VAL A 241 8.87 -27.52 -19.91
C VAL A 241 9.29 -28.99 -19.97
N PRO A 242 8.61 -29.92 -19.26
CA PRO A 242 8.91 -31.33 -19.39
C PRO A 242 8.70 -31.76 -20.85
N THR A 243 9.76 -32.20 -21.52
CA THR A 243 9.65 -32.89 -22.80
C THR A 243 9.11 -34.29 -22.51
N GLY A 244 7.79 -34.45 -22.69
CA GLY A 244 7.12 -35.74 -22.73
C GLY A 244 7.19 -36.35 -24.13
#